data_AF-A0A8S9DWW6-F1
#
_entry.id   AF-A0A8S9DWW6-F1
#
_cell.length_a   1.000
_cell.length_b   1.000
_cell.length_c   1.000
_cell.angle_alpha   90.00
_cell.angle_beta   90.00
_cell.angle_gamma   90.00
#
_symmetry.space_group_name_H-M   'P 1'
#
loop_
_entity.id
_entity.type
_entity.pdbx_description
1 polymer ?
#
loop_
_entity_poly.entity_id
_entity_poly.type
_entity_poly.pdbx_seq_one_letter_code
_entity_poly.pdbx_strand_id
1 'polypeptide(L)'
;MPAPAIGKDCHIILSHPDIDSGAGYGFLLAEDQSIKSGGIQMTREVDSGGATRLWLHFDVLLANRALNPDGSFRAYTRAQDYAKLCQFLSKRADVTITSPAGAVLSLGAVGWTADERHLPGSALIKCQFNNVGVYWPPVDPAVLMLSFWDGSLTWATSYWR
;
A
#
# COMPACT_ATOMS: atom_id res chain seq x y z
N MET A 1 15.84 11.16 -7.62
CA MET A 1 14.93 10.78 -8.72
C MET A 1 13.55 11.34 -8.42
N PRO A 2 12.73 11.71 -9.42
CA PRO A 2 11.36 12.14 -9.17
C PRO A 2 10.57 11.04 -8.46
N ALA A 3 9.59 11.42 -7.65
CA ALA A 3 8.69 10.47 -7.02
C ALA A 3 7.93 9.68 -8.10
N PRO A 4 7.77 8.36 -7.95
CA PRO A 4 7.05 7.55 -8.94
C PRO A 4 5.58 8.01 -9.05
N ALA A 5 5.05 8.04 -10.27
CA ALA A 5 3.66 8.42 -10.53
C ALA A 5 2.79 7.18 -10.77
N ILE A 6 1.72 7.03 -9.97
CA ILE A 6 0.73 5.97 -10.13
C ILE A 6 0.00 6.12 -11.47
N GLY A 7 -0.19 5.00 -12.17
CA GLY A 7 -0.81 4.97 -13.50
C GLY A 7 0.12 5.42 -14.63
N LYS A 8 1.38 5.76 -14.32
CA LYS A 8 2.43 6.04 -15.30
C LYS A 8 3.64 5.14 -15.11
N ASP A 9 4.28 5.23 -13.94
CA ASP A 9 5.52 4.50 -13.63
C ASP A 9 5.26 3.21 -12.83
N CYS A 10 4.11 3.13 -12.15
CA CYS A 10 3.75 2.03 -11.27
C CYS A 10 2.24 1.92 -11.02
N HIS A 11 1.80 0.80 -10.48
CA HIS A 11 0.40 0.60 -10.04
C HIS A 11 0.18 1.05 -8.60
N ILE A 12 1.17 0.83 -7.73
CA ILE A 12 1.13 1.21 -6.31
C ILE A 12 2.47 1.79 -5.88
N ILE A 13 2.47 2.54 -4.78
CA ILE A 13 3.68 3.05 -4.13
C ILE A 13 3.70 2.55 -2.68
N LEU A 14 4.83 1.96 -2.28
CA LEU A 14 5.14 1.66 -0.88
C LEU A 14 6.09 2.71 -0.32
N SER A 15 5.83 3.23 0.87
CA SER A 15 6.77 4.11 1.58
C SER A 15 6.88 3.72 3.06
N HIS A 16 8.04 4.03 3.65
CA HIS A 16 8.34 3.83 5.07
C HIS A 16 9.45 4.81 5.46
N PRO A 17 9.42 5.47 6.64
CA PRO A 17 10.41 6.47 7.03
C PRO A 17 11.88 6.00 6.94
N ASP A 18 12.16 4.78 7.40
CA ASP A 18 13.50 4.19 7.34
C ASP A 18 13.97 3.76 5.95
N ILE A 19 13.09 3.72 4.95
CA ILE A 19 13.44 3.25 3.60
C ILE A 19 13.50 4.48 2.69
N ASP A 20 14.70 4.79 2.20
CA ASP A 20 14.96 5.95 1.32
C ASP A 20 14.37 7.26 1.88
N SER A 21 14.42 7.43 3.20
CA SER A 21 13.87 8.60 3.91
C SER A 21 12.38 8.86 3.61
N GLY A 22 11.60 7.82 3.31
CA GLY A 22 10.17 7.93 3.03
C GLY A 22 9.80 8.36 1.60
N ALA A 23 10.76 8.47 0.68
CA ALA A 23 10.52 8.96 -0.70
C ALA A 23 9.51 8.12 -1.52
N GLY A 24 9.23 6.89 -1.10
CA GLY A 24 8.30 5.98 -1.75
C GLY A 24 8.90 5.26 -2.96
N TYR A 25 8.48 4.02 -3.16
CA TYR A 25 8.91 3.16 -4.26
C TYR A 25 7.72 2.56 -4.99
N GLY A 26 7.71 2.72 -6.31
CA GLY A 26 6.62 2.25 -7.17
C GLY A 26 6.79 0.78 -7.54
N PHE A 27 5.75 -0.03 -7.36
CA PHE A 27 5.70 -1.44 -7.78
C PHE A 27 4.71 -1.66 -8.92
N LEU A 28 5.05 -2.62 -9.80
CA LEU A 28 4.12 -3.15 -10.77
C LEU A 28 3.33 -4.29 -10.17
N LEU A 29 2.03 -4.29 -10.41
CA LEU A 29 1.13 -5.36 -10.02
C LEU A 29 0.81 -6.24 -11.24
N ALA A 30 0.56 -7.51 -11.01
CA ALA A 30 0.15 -8.42 -12.05
C ALA A 30 -1.25 -8.08 -12.55
N GLU A 31 -1.36 -7.86 -13.86
CA GLU A 31 -2.63 -7.73 -14.58
C GLU A 31 -3.00 -9.11 -15.13
N ASP A 32 -3.79 -9.85 -14.35
CA ASP A 32 -4.31 -11.16 -14.74
C ASP A 32 -5.86 -11.15 -14.77
N GLN A 33 -6.50 -12.31 -14.96
CA GLN A 33 -7.96 -12.41 -14.91
C GLN A 33 -8.50 -12.53 -13.46
N SER A 34 -7.68 -12.26 -12.45
CA SER A 34 -8.11 -12.32 -11.06
C SER A 34 -8.81 -11.04 -10.62
N ILE A 35 -9.44 -11.10 -9.44
CA ILE A 35 -10.12 -9.97 -8.80
C ILE A 35 -9.15 -8.82 -8.49
N LYS A 36 -7.83 -9.08 -8.44
CA LYS A 36 -6.78 -8.12 -8.08
C LYS A 36 -6.02 -7.57 -9.29
N SER A 37 -6.51 -7.79 -10.51
CA SER A 37 -5.82 -7.41 -11.75
C SER A 37 -5.33 -5.95 -11.70
N GLY A 38 -4.02 -5.77 -11.59
CA GLY A 38 -3.37 -4.45 -11.50
C GLY A 38 -3.72 -3.63 -10.26
N GLY A 39 -4.32 -4.23 -9.22
CA GLY A 39 -4.94 -3.52 -8.10
C GLY A 39 -4.72 -4.17 -6.73
N ILE A 40 -5.29 -3.54 -5.71
CA ILE A 40 -5.22 -3.98 -4.31
C ILE A 40 -6.60 -4.46 -3.87
N GLN A 41 -6.65 -5.67 -3.30
CA GLN A 41 -7.82 -6.12 -2.56
C GLN A 41 -7.66 -5.73 -1.09
N MET A 42 -8.70 -5.12 -0.53
CA MET A 42 -8.75 -4.79 0.89
C MET A 42 -9.92 -5.51 1.54
N THR A 43 -9.61 -6.35 2.52
CA THR A 43 -10.59 -7.03 3.37
C THR A 43 -10.63 -6.32 4.72
N ARG A 44 -11.84 -6.07 5.23
CA ARG A 44 -12.07 -5.48 6.56
C ARG A 44 -12.83 -6.49 7.41
N GLU A 45 -12.25 -6.90 8.53
CA GLU A 45 -12.94 -7.65 9.58
C GLU A 45 -13.19 -6.71 10.75
N VAL A 46 -14.41 -6.75 11.27
CA VAL A 46 -14.77 -6.11 12.53
C VAL A 46 -15.02 -7.23 13.51
N ASP A 47 -14.23 -7.31 14.58
CA ASP A 47 -14.43 -8.32 15.61
C ASP A 47 -15.59 -7.96 16.55
N SER A 48 -15.97 -8.89 17.41
CA SER A 48 -17.06 -8.68 18.38
C SER A 48 -16.76 -7.60 19.43
N GLY A 49 -15.50 -7.17 19.57
CA GLY A 49 -15.08 -6.04 20.40
C GLY A 49 -15.13 -4.70 19.67
N GLY A 50 -15.50 -4.68 18.38
CA GLY A 50 -15.54 -3.49 17.55
C GLY A 50 -14.17 -3.08 16.98
N ALA A 51 -13.11 -3.86 17.21
CA ALA A 51 -11.82 -3.58 16.61
C ALA A 51 -11.83 -3.98 15.13
N THR A 52 -11.31 -3.10 14.28
CA THR A 52 -11.21 -3.36 12.84
C THR A 52 -9.82 -3.86 12.48
N ARG A 53 -9.77 -4.99 11.77
CA ARG A 53 -8.59 -5.54 11.13
C ARG A 53 -8.69 -5.38 9.63
N LEU A 54 -7.62 -4.89 9.03
CA LEU A 54 -7.44 -4.73 7.60
C LEU A 54 -6.45 -5.79 7.12
N TRP A 55 -6.78 -6.41 5.99
CA TRP A 55 -5.83 -7.16 5.19
C TRP A 55 -5.80 -6.55 3.79
N LEU A 56 -4.62 -6.13 3.36
CA LEU A 56 -4.37 -5.61 2.03
C LEU A 56 -3.57 -6.66 1.27
N HIS A 57 -4.14 -7.16 0.18
CA HIS A 57 -3.54 -8.16 -0.69
C HIS A 57 -3.30 -7.59 -2.07
N PHE A 58 -2.11 -7.82 -2.60
CA PHE A 58 -1.73 -7.42 -3.95
C PHE A 58 -0.60 -8.32 -4.47
N ASP A 59 -0.51 -8.46 -5.78
CA ASP A 59 0.40 -9.41 -6.41
C ASP A 59 1.45 -8.64 -7.22
N VAL A 60 2.67 -8.53 -6.69
CA VAL A 60 3.77 -7.80 -7.32
C VAL A 60 4.37 -8.61 -8.47
N LEU A 61 4.47 -7.98 -9.64
CA LEU A 61 5.13 -8.52 -10.82
C LEU A 61 6.57 -7.99 -10.91
N LEU A 62 7.53 -8.91 -10.97
CA LEU A 62 8.94 -8.60 -11.07
C LEU A 62 9.51 -9.18 -12.37
N ALA A 63 10.01 -8.36 -13.29
CA ALA A 63 10.64 -8.84 -14.52
C ALA A 63 11.64 -7.81 -15.09
N ASN A 64 12.70 -8.29 -15.75
CA ASN A 64 13.73 -7.41 -16.34
C ASN A 64 13.24 -6.62 -17.56
N ARG A 65 12.12 -7.01 -18.17
CA ARG A 65 11.52 -6.36 -19.33
C ARG A 65 10.06 -6.00 -19.07
N ALA A 66 9.73 -5.71 -17.82
CA ALA A 66 8.39 -5.26 -17.46
C ALA A 66 8.09 -3.91 -18.12
N LEU A 67 6.83 -3.70 -18.47
CA LEU A 67 6.32 -2.41 -18.93
C LEU A 67 5.66 -1.69 -17.77
N ASN A 68 5.88 -0.38 -17.68
CA ASN A 68 5.12 0.48 -16.81
C ASN A 68 3.69 0.67 -17.37
N PRO A 69 2.75 1.17 -16.56
CA PRO A 69 1.39 1.47 -17.03
C PRO A 69 1.32 2.41 -18.25
N ASP A 70 2.29 3.31 -18.45
CA ASP A 70 2.37 4.17 -19.64
C ASP A 70 2.94 3.47 -20.90
N GLY A 71 3.27 2.19 -20.80
CA GLY A 71 3.85 1.37 -21.88
C GLY A 71 5.35 1.52 -22.05
N SER A 72 6.02 2.37 -21.28
CA SER A 72 7.49 2.46 -21.29
C SER A 72 8.14 1.25 -20.60
N PHE A 73 9.39 0.95 -20.95
CA PHE A 73 10.13 -0.08 -20.22
C PHE A 73 10.46 0.38 -18.80
N ARG A 74 10.25 -0.52 -17.84
CA ARG A 74 10.67 -0.31 -16.46
C ARG A 74 12.18 -0.14 -16.39
N ALA A 75 12.63 0.93 -15.73
CA ALA A 75 14.05 1.25 -15.59
C ALA A 75 14.76 0.35 -14.57
N TYR A 76 14.02 -0.21 -13.61
CA TYR A 76 14.55 -1.09 -12.57
C TYR A 76 14.58 -2.54 -13.04
N THR A 77 15.63 -3.25 -12.65
CA THR A 77 15.77 -4.69 -12.88
C THR A 77 14.92 -5.48 -11.89
N ARG A 78 14.60 -6.73 -12.24
CA ARG A 78 13.90 -7.68 -11.36
C ARG A 78 14.58 -7.79 -9.99
N ALA A 79 15.91 -7.81 -9.96
CA ALA A 79 16.68 -7.94 -8.72
C ALA A 79 16.59 -6.68 -7.84
N GLN A 80 16.56 -5.49 -8.44
CA GLN A 80 16.39 -4.24 -7.71
C GLN A 80 14.99 -4.13 -7.11
N ASP A 81 13.95 -4.44 -7.89
CA ASP A 81 12.58 -4.44 -7.39
C ASP A 81 12.42 -5.45 -6.24
N TYR A 82 12.96 -6.68 -6.40
CA TYR A 82 12.89 -7.71 -5.37
C TYR A 82 13.59 -7.27 -4.07
N ALA A 83 14.83 -6.77 -4.17
CA ALA A 83 15.57 -6.30 -3.01
C ALA A 83 14.82 -5.17 -2.28
N LYS A 84 14.17 -4.29 -3.03
CA LYS A 84 13.36 -3.21 -2.47
C LYS A 84 12.08 -3.73 -1.82
N LEU A 85 11.39 -4.69 -2.42
CA LEU A 85 10.23 -5.34 -1.83
C LEU A 85 10.59 -6.01 -0.49
N CYS A 86 11.72 -6.72 -0.43
CA CYS A 86 12.20 -7.32 0.81
C CYS A 86 12.45 -6.30 1.93
N GLN A 87 12.89 -5.08 1.60
CA GLN A 87 13.03 -4.01 2.59
C GLN A 87 11.67 -3.68 3.22
N PHE A 88 10.60 -3.55 2.42
CA PHE A 88 9.25 -3.30 2.94
C PHE A 88 8.67 -4.50 3.69
N LEU A 89 8.86 -5.72 3.19
CA LEU A 89 8.39 -6.96 3.86
C LEU A 89 9.09 -7.19 5.22
N SER A 90 10.25 -6.56 5.45
CA SER A 90 10.92 -6.59 6.76
C SER A 90 10.31 -5.64 7.79
N LYS A 91 9.45 -4.70 7.38
CA LYS A 91 8.86 -3.68 8.25
C LYS A 91 7.58 -4.18 8.92
N ARG A 92 7.54 -4.04 10.24
CA ARG A 92 6.42 -4.50 11.09
C ARG A 92 5.44 -3.40 11.45
N ALA A 93 5.68 -2.16 11.02
CA ALA A 93 4.85 -0.99 11.26
C ALA A 93 5.16 0.10 10.22
N ASP A 94 4.33 1.14 10.19
CA ASP A 94 4.54 2.41 9.48
C ASP A 94 4.81 2.32 7.97
N VAL A 95 4.46 1.19 7.36
CA VAL A 95 4.38 1.08 5.91
C VAL A 95 3.13 1.81 5.45
N THR A 96 3.29 2.64 4.43
CA THR A 96 2.20 3.29 3.72
C THR A 96 2.07 2.67 2.35
N ILE A 97 0.84 2.31 1.98
CA ILE A 97 0.49 1.83 0.65
C ILE A 97 -0.36 2.89 -0.02
N THR A 98 0.15 3.49 -1.09
CA THR A 98 -0.59 4.45 -1.92
C THR A 98 -1.04 3.78 -3.21
N SER A 99 -2.34 3.89 -3.48
CA SER A 99 -3.02 3.35 -4.65
C SER A 99 -3.88 4.43 -5.31
N PRO A 100 -4.46 4.20 -6.51
CA PRO A 100 -5.43 5.13 -7.10
C PRO A 100 -6.63 5.44 -6.19
N ALA A 101 -7.00 4.51 -5.30
CA ALA A 101 -8.09 4.68 -4.35
C ALA A 101 -7.71 5.49 -3.10
N GLY A 102 -6.44 5.83 -2.92
CA GLY A 102 -5.91 6.58 -1.78
C GLY A 102 -4.76 5.87 -1.07
N ALA A 103 -4.34 6.47 0.04
CA ALA A 103 -3.26 5.96 0.89
C ALA A 103 -3.81 5.26 2.14
N VAL A 104 -3.27 4.08 2.43
CA VAL A 104 -3.52 3.36 3.68
C VAL A 104 -2.23 3.39 4.51
N LEU A 105 -2.35 3.89 5.72
CA LEU A 105 -1.24 4.19 6.63
C LEU A 105 -1.11 3.13 7.73
N SER A 106 0.02 3.17 8.44
CA SER A 106 0.28 2.36 9.63
C SER A 106 0.11 0.85 9.38
N LEU A 107 0.63 0.40 8.24
CA LEU A 107 0.62 -1.00 7.86
C LEU A 107 1.93 -1.69 8.26
N GLY A 108 1.86 -3.01 8.42
CA GLY A 108 3.02 -3.84 8.69
C GLY A 108 2.88 -5.21 8.02
N ALA A 109 4.02 -5.76 7.63
CA ALA A 109 4.13 -7.13 7.17
C ALA A 109 4.16 -8.06 8.40
N VAL A 110 2.97 -8.40 8.92
CA VAL A 110 2.80 -9.23 10.12
C VAL A 110 2.01 -10.49 9.80
N GLY A 111 2.45 -11.65 10.27
CA GLY A 111 1.80 -12.93 9.99
C GLY A 111 2.28 -13.54 8.67
N TRP A 112 1.35 -13.96 7.80
CA TRP A 112 1.68 -14.41 6.45
C TRP A 112 1.86 -13.19 5.56
N THR A 113 3.11 -12.93 5.14
CA THR A 113 3.50 -11.65 4.51
C THR A 113 3.70 -11.77 3.01
N ALA A 114 4.19 -12.91 2.53
CA ALA A 114 4.38 -13.15 1.11
C ALA A 114 4.33 -14.64 0.72
N ASP A 115 3.86 -14.90 -0.50
CA ASP A 115 4.03 -16.16 -1.23
C ASP A 115 4.65 -15.88 -2.59
N GLU A 116 5.74 -16.58 -2.88
CA GLU A 116 6.63 -16.23 -3.98
C GLU A 116 6.70 -17.33 -5.03
N ARG A 117 6.45 -16.97 -6.28
CA ARG A 117 6.66 -17.86 -7.43
C ARG A 117 7.71 -17.27 -8.37
N HIS A 118 8.88 -17.92 -8.40
CA HIS A 118 10.00 -17.53 -9.27
C HIS A 118 9.97 -18.34 -10.58
N LEU A 119 9.84 -17.64 -11.70
CA LEU A 119 9.83 -18.18 -13.06
C LEU A 119 11.13 -17.76 -13.80
N PRO A 120 11.49 -18.43 -14.90
CA PRO A 120 12.71 -18.10 -15.63
C PRO A 120 12.81 -16.61 -16.04
N GLY A 121 11.71 -16.01 -16.48
CA GLY A 121 11.67 -14.61 -16.95
C GLY A 121 11.07 -13.60 -15.98
N SER A 122 10.37 -14.05 -14.93
CA SER A 122 9.61 -13.18 -14.03
C SER A 122 9.46 -13.80 -12.64
N ALA A 123 9.03 -13.02 -11.67
CA ALA A 123 8.57 -13.50 -10.38
C ALA A 123 7.22 -12.86 -10.07
N LEU A 124 6.32 -13.65 -9.47
CA LEU A 124 5.04 -13.19 -8.97
C LEU A 124 5.04 -13.34 -7.46
N ILE A 125 4.90 -12.23 -6.74
CA ILE A 125 4.98 -12.17 -5.28
C ILE A 125 3.63 -11.72 -4.74
N LYS A 126 2.89 -12.64 -4.12
CA LYS A 126 1.61 -12.33 -3.47
C LYS A 126 1.90 -11.76 -2.11
N CYS A 127 1.66 -10.46 -1.93
CA CYS A 127 1.94 -9.75 -0.69
C CYS A 127 0.68 -9.60 0.17
N GLN A 128 0.89 -9.56 1.48
CA GLN A 128 -0.13 -9.18 2.45
C GLN A 128 0.44 -8.20 3.48
N PHE A 129 -0.28 -7.09 3.66
CA PHE A 129 -0.02 -6.11 4.72
C PHE A 129 -1.26 -5.90 5.56
N ASN A 130 -1.08 -5.68 6.85
CA ASN A 130 -2.19 -5.49 7.80
C ASN A 130 -1.99 -4.21 8.59
N ASN A 131 -3.07 -3.62 9.09
CA ASN A 131 -2.95 -2.51 10.03
C ASN A 131 -2.26 -2.98 11.32
N VAL A 132 -1.38 -2.13 11.82
CA VAL A 132 -0.66 -2.34 13.07
C VAL A 132 -1.30 -1.44 14.11
N GLY A 133 -1.96 -2.06 15.10
CA GLY A 133 -2.73 -1.34 16.10
C GLY A 133 -4.14 -0.98 15.64
N VAL A 134 -4.73 0.05 16.26
CA VAL A 134 -6.12 0.45 16.00
C VAL A 134 -6.23 1.04 14.61
N TYR A 135 -7.08 0.44 13.77
CA TYR A 135 -7.48 1.05 12.52
C TYR A 135 -8.49 2.18 12.78
N TRP A 136 -8.18 3.36 12.27
CA TRP A 136 -9.10 4.48 12.26
C TRP A 136 -9.75 4.56 10.86
N PRO A 137 -11.08 4.40 10.75
CA PRO A 137 -11.75 4.51 9.46
C PRO A 137 -11.59 5.91 8.87
N PRO A 138 -11.77 6.08 7.53
CA PRO A 138 -11.79 7.39 6.91
C PRO A 138 -12.77 8.30 7.66
N VAL A 139 -12.29 9.49 8.00
CA VAL A 139 -13.03 10.50 8.75
C VAL A 139 -14.23 10.96 7.93
N ASP A 140 -15.39 11.14 8.56
CA ASP A 140 -16.56 11.73 7.89
C ASP A 140 -16.21 13.18 7.49
N PRO A 141 -16.19 13.50 6.18
CA PRO A 141 -15.79 14.83 5.72
C PRO A 141 -16.70 15.93 6.26
N ALA A 142 -17.99 15.67 6.51
CA ALA A 142 -18.89 16.67 7.07
C ALA A 142 -18.51 17.00 8.52
N VAL A 143 -18.19 15.99 9.32
CA VAL A 143 -17.80 16.18 10.72
C VAL A 143 -16.37 16.76 10.81
N LEU A 144 -15.48 16.44 9.86
CA LEU A 144 -14.14 17.04 9.77
C LEU A 144 -14.21 18.54 9.45
N MET A 145 -15.04 18.92 8.48
CA MET A 145 -15.25 20.33 8.12
C MET A 145 -15.83 21.14 9.28
N LEU A 146 -16.61 20.53 10.17
CA LEU A 146 -17.12 21.19 11.36
C LEU A 146 -16.16 21.14 12.55
N SER A 147 -15.06 20.37 12.45
CA SER A 147 -14.04 20.24 13.49
C SER A 147 -12.91 21.28 13.38
N PHE A 148 -12.91 22.16 12.38
CA PHE A 148 -11.95 23.28 12.34
C PHE A 148 -12.15 24.24 13.52
N TRP A 149 -11.13 25.06 13.82
CA TRP A 149 -11.11 25.97 14.98
C TRP A 149 -12.29 26.96 15.01
N ASP A 150 -12.87 27.26 13.85
CA ASP A 150 -14.04 28.11 13.63
C ASP A 150 -15.33 27.34 13.33
N GLY A 151 -15.29 26.01 13.39
CA GLY A 151 -16.44 25.13 13.19
C GLY A 151 -17.37 25.11 14.40
N SER A 152 -18.55 24.51 14.22
CA SER A 152 -19.59 24.47 15.28
C SER A 152 -19.39 23.36 16.31
N LEU A 153 -18.39 22.49 16.16
CA LEU A 153 -18.11 21.41 17.10
C LEU A 153 -17.25 21.87 18.27
N THR A 154 -17.55 21.37 19.45
CA THR A 154 -16.73 21.56 20.66
C THR A 154 -15.58 20.55 20.69
N TRP A 155 -14.55 20.78 21.52
CA TRP A 155 -13.45 19.82 21.72
C TRP A 155 -13.94 18.37 21.92
N ALA A 156 -14.96 18.18 22.77
CA ALA A 156 -15.56 16.88 23.07
C ALA A 156 -16.27 16.19 21.89
N THR A 157 -16.66 16.96 20.87
CA THR A 157 -17.42 16.47 19.70
C THR A 157 -16.62 16.55 18.39
N SER A 158 -15.49 17.24 18.39
CA SER A 158 -14.58 17.37 17.26
C SER A 158 -13.78 16.09 17.01
N TYR A 159 -13.12 15.98 15.85
CA TYR A 159 -12.21 14.88 15.53
C TYR A 159 -10.82 14.98 16.17
N TRP A 160 -10.44 16.14 16.72
CA TRP A 160 -9.08 16.39 17.23
C TRP A 160 -8.83 15.89 18.66
N ARG A 161 -9.82 15.24 19.25
CA ARG A 161 -9.74 14.65 20.58
C ARG A 161 -8.73 13.51 20.68
#